data_AF-A0A1J4XDZ0-F1
#
_entry.id   AF-A0A1J4XDZ0-F1
#
_cell.length_a   1.000
_cell.length_b   1.000
_cell.length_c   1.000
_cell.angle_alpha   90.00
_cell.angle_beta   90.00
_cell.angle_gamma   90.00
#
_symmetry.space_group_name_H-M   'P 1'
#
loop_
_entity.id
_entity.type
_entity.pdbx_description
1 polymer ?
#
loop_
_entity_poly.entity_id
_entity_poly.type
_entity_poly.pdbx_seq_one_letter_code
_entity_poly.pdbx_strand_id
1 'polypeptide(L)'
;MMNEKLDQLMKAKEWFTAPEVANLIGSTDEFVRRAIEQKRILGHIFVSGKKRFYRVNKKHILLYLCETATYKNHDFQSKFLALIKGCPKDIQQEIMRALESNRPENISNN
;
A
#
# COMPACT_ATOMS: atom_id res chain seq x y z
N MET A 1 24.00 4.36 -2.92
CA MET A 1 24.19 3.18 -2.05
C MET A 1 22.92 2.70 -1.33
N MET A 2 21.94 3.56 -1.00
CA MET A 2 20.70 3.13 -0.30
C MET A 2 19.66 2.47 -1.23
N ASN A 3 19.68 2.78 -2.54
CA ASN A 3 18.69 2.28 -3.51
C ASN A 3 18.88 0.81 -3.92
N GLU A 4 20.10 0.29 -4.05
CA GLU A 4 20.33 -1.08 -4.55
C GLU A 4 19.92 -2.17 -3.56
N LYS A 5 20.22 -1.99 -2.27
CA LYS A 5 19.80 -2.91 -1.20
C LYS A 5 18.29 -2.97 -1.05
N LEU A 6 17.62 -1.84 -1.23
CA LEU A 6 16.15 -1.73 -1.12
C LEU A 6 15.46 -2.48 -2.26
N ASP A 7 15.96 -2.30 -3.48
CA ASP A 7 15.46 -2.98 -4.68
C ASP A 7 15.64 -4.50 -4.60
N GLN A 8 16.77 -4.94 -4.03
CA GLN A 8 17.05 -6.36 -3.84
C GLN A 8 16.17 -6.99 -2.74
N LEU A 9 15.91 -6.27 -1.64
CA LEU A 9 15.01 -6.72 -0.57
C LEU A 9 13.57 -6.84 -1.07
N MET A 10 13.12 -5.86 -1.85
CA MET A 10 11.80 -5.88 -2.47
C MET A 10 11.68 -7.02 -3.49
N LYS A 11 12.75 -7.43 -4.18
CA LYS A 11 12.70 -8.57 -5.11
C LYS A 11 12.60 -9.93 -4.41
N ALA A 12 13.25 -10.11 -3.26
CA ALA A 12 13.38 -11.41 -2.61
C ALA A 12 12.31 -11.74 -1.56
N LYS A 13 11.66 -10.73 -0.98
CA LYS A 13 10.80 -10.91 0.21
C LYS A 13 9.37 -10.41 -0.03
N GLU A 14 8.38 -11.23 0.34
CA GLU A 14 6.97 -10.83 0.26
C GLU A 14 6.44 -10.18 1.54
N TRP A 15 6.92 -10.58 2.72
CA TRP A 15 6.37 -10.15 4.01
C TRP A 15 7.40 -9.43 4.87
N PHE A 16 7.08 -8.20 5.24
CA PHE A 16 7.97 -7.31 5.98
C PHE A 16 7.45 -7.10 7.40
N THR A 17 8.36 -7.01 8.36
CA THR A 17 8.06 -6.59 9.73
C THR A 17 7.89 -5.07 9.80
N ALA A 18 7.23 -4.56 10.84
CA ALA A 18 7.06 -3.11 11.01
C ALA A 18 8.39 -2.31 11.01
N PRO A 19 9.50 -2.76 11.64
CA PRO A 19 10.81 -2.10 11.51
C PRO A 19 11.36 -2.09 10.08
N GLU A 20 11.16 -3.17 9.32
CA GLU A 20 11.60 -3.23 7.92
C GLU A 20 10.80 -2.28 7.03
N VAL A 21 9.48 -2.20 7.26
CA VAL A 21 8.60 -1.23 6.58
C VAL A 21 9.00 0.20 6.93
N ALA A 22 9.31 0.46 8.20
CA ALA A 22 9.73 1.78 8.66
C ALA A 22 11.00 2.26 7.93
N ASN A 23 11.98 1.38 7.77
CA ASN A 23 13.17 1.65 6.96
C ASN A 23 12.86 1.87 5.48
N LEU A 24 11.87 1.16 4.92
CA LEU A 24 11.45 1.30 3.51
C LEU A 24 10.78 2.65 3.22
N ILE A 25 9.94 3.13 4.15
CA ILE A 25 9.14 4.35 3.94
C ILE A 25 9.76 5.60 4.58
N GLY A 26 10.96 5.48 5.17
CA GLY A 26 11.64 6.59 5.85
C GLY A 26 10.90 7.08 7.10
N SER A 27 10.41 6.15 7.94
CA SER A 27 9.65 6.46 9.16
C SER A 27 10.08 5.61 10.35
N THR A 28 9.36 5.67 11.48
CA THR A 28 9.65 4.91 12.70
C THR A 28 8.81 3.62 12.78
N ASP A 29 9.31 2.60 13.50
CA ASP A 29 8.56 1.37 13.77
C ASP A 29 7.20 1.67 14.44
N GLU A 30 7.21 2.57 15.42
CA GLU A 30 6.01 3.01 16.14
C GLU A 30 4.97 3.66 15.21
N PHE A 31 5.43 4.49 14.26
CA PHE A 31 4.55 5.06 13.24
C PHE A 31 3.89 3.96 12.40
N VAL A 32 4.66 2.98 11.92
CA VAL A 32 4.15 1.89 11.08
C VAL A 32 3.12 1.06 11.85
N ARG A 33 3.39 0.70 13.11
CA ARG A 33 2.45 -0.05 13.95
C ARG A 33 1.13 0.69 14.11
N ARG A 34 1.19 1.98 14.47
CA ARG A 34 0.00 2.83 14.57
C ARG A 34 -0.72 2.97 13.24
N ALA A 35 0.01 3.10 12.13
CA ALA A 35 -0.58 3.20 10.80
C ALA A 35 -1.30 1.90 10.39
N ILE A 36 -0.79 0.73 10.78
CA ILE A 36 -1.47 -0.56 10.58
C ILE A 36 -2.74 -0.63 11.43
N GLU A 37 -2.66 -0.27 12.72
CA GLU A 37 -3.82 -0.27 13.62
C GLU A 37 -4.93 0.69 13.16
N GLN A 38 -4.54 1.82 12.58
CA GLN A 38 -5.45 2.81 12.00
C GLN A 38 -5.89 2.49 10.57
N LYS A 39 -5.48 1.35 10.00
CA LYS A 39 -5.76 0.92 8.63
C LYS A 39 -5.25 1.89 7.54
N ARG A 40 -4.27 2.74 7.87
CA ARG A 40 -3.55 3.60 6.89
C ARG A 40 -2.51 2.83 6.10
N ILE A 41 -1.98 1.75 6.67
CA ILE A 41 -1.17 0.76 5.96
C ILE A 41 -1.88 -0.58 6.10
N LEU A 42 -2.18 -1.24 4.98
CA LEU A 42 -2.81 -2.56 5.00
C LEU A 42 -1.80 -3.61 5.51
N GLY A 43 -1.98 -4.09 6.73
CA GLY A 43 -1.09 -5.05 7.38
C GLY A 43 -1.84 -6.07 8.22
N HIS A 44 -1.15 -7.15 8.56
CA HIS A 44 -1.63 -8.21 9.42
C HIS A 44 -1.08 -8.02 10.84
N ILE A 45 -1.97 -8.11 11.82
CA ILE A 45 -1.62 -8.13 13.25
C ILE A 45 -1.91 -9.54 13.77
N PHE A 46 -0.92 -10.15 14.41
CA PHE A 46 -1.07 -11.45 15.08
C PHE A 46 -0.53 -11.38 16.50
N VAL A 47 -1.17 -12.15 17.38
CA VAL A 47 -0.86 -12.20 18.81
C VAL A 47 -0.28 -13.57 19.11
N SER A 48 0.90 -13.61 19.73
CA SER A 48 1.45 -14.83 20.31
C SER A 48 1.80 -14.57 21.77
N GLY A 49 1.06 -15.21 22.68
CA GLY A 49 1.10 -14.90 24.10
C GLY A 49 0.75 -13.44 24.37
N LYS A 50 1.63 -12.72 25.08
CA LYS A 50 1.49 -11.29 25.38
C LYS A 50 2.05 -10.35 24.29
N LYS A 51 2.65 -10.89 23.22
CA LYS A 51 3.32 -10.09 22.19
C LYS A 51 2.46 -9.95 20.95
N ARG A 52 2.39 -8.71 20.43
CA ARG A 52 1.82 -8.39 19.11
C ARG A 52 2.91 -8.32 18.05
N PHE A 53 2.62 -8.88 16.90
CA PHE A 53 3.48 -8.89 15.75
C PHE A 53 2.75 -8.27 14.56
N TYR A 54 3.51 -7.55 13.75
CA TYR A 54 2.99 -6.77 12.63
C TYR A 54 3.72 -7.21 11.37
N ARG A 55 2.96 -7.58 10.34
CA ARG A 55 3.50 -7.95 9.03
C ARG A 55 2.76 -7.23 7.92
N VAL A 56 3.50 -6.73 6.95
CA VAL A 56 2.94 -6.03 5.79
C VAL A 56 3.41 -6.76 4.53
N ASN A 57 2.47 -7.08 3.65
CA ASN A 57 2.82 -7.65 2.35
C ASN A 57 3.43 -6.55 1.47
N LYS A 58 4.42 -6.91 0.66
CA LYS A 58 5.08 -6.04 -0.31
C LYS A 58 4.11 -5.19 -1.12
N LYS A 59 3.01 -5.79 -1.59
CA LYS A 59 1.98 -5.10 -2.41
C LYS A 59 1.34 -3.94 -1.65
N HIS A 60 1.12 -4.08 -0.35
CA HIS A 60 0.52 -3.05 0.49
C HIS A 60 1.51 -1.93 0.83
N ILE A 61 2.81 -2.24 0.95
CA ILE A 61 3.85 -1.21 1.08
C ILE A 61 3.91 -0.37 -0.19
N LEU A 62 3.89 -1.02 -1.37
CA LEU A 62 3.88 -0.33 -2.65
C LEU A 62 2.62 0.53 -2.81
N LEU A 63 1.45 0.02 -2.43
CA LEU A 63 0.20 0.77 -2.45
C LEU A 63 0.29 2.03 -1.56
N TYR A 64 0.75 1.87 -0.32
CA TYR A 64 0.94 2.99 0.60
C TYR A 64 1.91 4.04 0.04
N LEU A 65 3.05 3.60 -0.51
CA LEU A 65 3.99 4.52 -1.16
C LEU A 65 3.36 5.20 -2.37
N CYS A 66 2.52 4.50 -3.14
CA CYS A 66 1.80 5.10 -4.26
C CYS A 66 0.84 6.19 -3.79
N GLU A 67 0.08 5.95 -2.72
CA GLU A 67 -0.87 6.90 -2.14
C GLU A 67 -0.19 8.13 -1.51
N THR A 68 1.00 7.96 -0.93
CA THR A 68 1.65 8.98 -0.10
C THR A 68 2.79 9.71 -0.79
N ALA A 69 3.46 9.08 -1.76
CA ALA A 69 4.44 9.78 -2.55
C ALA A 69 3.72 10.67 -3.57
N THR A 70 4.29 11.85 -3.80
CA THR A 70 3.91 12.79 -4.85
C THR A 70 4.28 12.22 -6.23
N TYR A 71 3.86 10.99 -6.54
CA TYR A 71 4.01 10.42 -7.87
C TYR A 71 3.22 11.29 -8.84
N LYS A 72 3.75 11.46 -10.06
CA LYS A 72 2.96 12.04 -11.14
C LYS A 72 1.74 11.14 -11.32
N ASN A 73 0.54 11.72 -11.47
CA ASN A 73 -0.74 10.98 -11.55
C ASN A 73 -0.68 9.73 -12.45
N HIS A 74 0.08 9.79 -13.54
CA HIS A 74 0.28 8.67 -14.47
C HIS A 74 0.98 7.44 -13.85
N ASP A 75 1.96 7.64 -12.97
CA ASP A 75 2.72 6.57 -12.33
C ASP A 75 1.88 5.86 -11.27
N PHE A 76 1.11 6.64 -10.51
CA PHE A 76 0.14 6.13 -9.54
C PHE A 76 -0.92 5.28 -10.24
N GLN A 77 -1.57 5.82 -11.28
CA GLN A 77 -2.63 5.16 -12.01
C GLN A 77 -2.16 3.83 -12.64
N SER A 78 -0.97 3.83 -13.24
CA SER A 78 -0.39 2.63 -13.87
C SER A 78 -0.12 1.52 -12.85
N LYS A 79 0.44 1.85 -11.69
CA LYS A 79 0.72 0.88 -10.60
C LYS A 79 -0.55 0.39 -9.93
N PHE A 80 -1.52 1.28 -9.71
CA PHE A 80 -2.82 0.93 -9.14
C PHE A 80 -3.60 -0.02 -10.04
N LEU A 81 -3.67 0.27 -11.35
CA LEU A 81 -4.29 -0.64 -12.33
C LEU A 81 -3.58 -2.01 -12.38
N ALA A 82 -2.26 -2.05 -12.23
CA ALA A 82 -1.52 -3.31 -12.14
C ALA A 82 -1.88 -4.13 -10.89
N LEU A 83 -2.14 -3.49 -9.75
CA LEU A 83 -2.62 -4.16 -8.54
C LEU A 83 -4.04 -4.72 -8.74
N ILE A 84 -4.94 -3.93 -9.33
CA ILE A 84 -6.33 -4.33 -9.60
C ILE A 84 -6.40 -5.57 -10.50
N LYS A 85 -5.53 -5.69 -11.50
CA LYS A 85 -5.49 -6.86 -12.40
C LYS A 85 -5.29 -8.20 -11.67
N GLY A 86 -4.73 -8.18 -10.45
CA GLY A 86 -4.56 -9.36 -9.61
C GLY A 86 -5.78 -9.73 -8.75
N CYS A 87 -6.82 -8.90 -8.71
CA CYS A 87 -8.03 -9.14 -7.92
C CYS A 87 -9.05 -10.02 -8.66
N PRO A 88 -10.00 -10.65 -7.95
CA PRO A 88 -11.20 -11.27 -8.56
C PRO A 88 -11.98 -10.30 -9.46
N LYS A 89 -12.58 -10.80 -10.54
CA LYS A 89 -13.22 -9.97 -11.58
C LYS A 89 -14.38 -9.10 -11.06
N ASP A 90 -15.14 -9.61 -10.11
CA ASP A 90 -16.19 -8.91 -9.39
C ASP A 90 -15.65 -7.69 -8.62
N ILE A 91 -14.57 -7.88 -7.87
CA ILE A 91 -13.89 -6.79 -7.15
C ILE A 91 -13.31 -5.78 -8.14
N GLN A 92 -12.74 -6.24 -9.27
CA GLN A 92 -12.26 -5.33 -10.31
C GLN A 92 -13.39 -4.46 -10.86
N GLN A 93 -14.56 -5.05 -11.16
CA GLN A 93 -15.70 -4.31 -11.68
C GLN A 93 -16.26 -3.29 -10.68
N GLU A 94 -16.33 -3.64 -9.40
CA GLU A 94 -16.79 -2.73 -8.36
C GLU A 94 -15.86 -1.52 -8.20
N ILE A 95 -14.54 -1.77 -8.17
CA ILE A 95 -13.54 -0.70 -8.10
C ILE A 95 -13.62 0.20 -9.34
N MET A 96 -13.71 -0.38 -10.54
CA MET A 96 -13.78 0.40 -11.79
C MET A 96 -15.04 1.28 -11.84
N ARG A 97 -16.21 0.75 -11.42
CA ARG A 97 -17.44 1.54 -11.30
C ARG A 97 -17.28 2.69 -10.31
N ALA A 98 -16.69 2.44 -9.14
CA ALA A 98 -16.47 3.48 -8.14
C ALA A 98 -15.55 4.60 -8.66
N LEU A 99 -14.53 4.27 -9.46
CA LEU A 99 -13.65 5.27 -10.09
C LEU A 99 -14.39 6.11 -11.14
N GLU A 100 -15.25 5.49 -11.94
CA GLU A 100 -16.06 6.19 -12.96
C GLU A 100 -17.08 7.13 -12.32
N SER A 101 -17.72 6.73 -11.21
CA SER A 101 -18.68 7.56 -10.48
C SER A 101 -18.06 8.79 -9.81
N ASN A 102 -16.75 8.75 -9.52
CA ASN A 102 -16.02 9.85 -8.88
C ASN A 102 -15.18 10.70 -9.86
N ARG A 103 -15.43 10.60 -11.18
CA ARG A 103 -14.77 11.49 -12.14
C ARG A 103 -15.16 12.95 -11.87
N PRO A 104 -14.18 13.88 -11.79
CA PRO A 104 -14.45 15.29 -11.48
C PRO A 104 -15.33 16.00 -12.53
N GLU A 105 -15.50 15.42 -13.72
CA GLU A 105 -16.41 15.91 -14.77
C GLU A 105 -17.91 15.83 -14.37
N ASN A 106 -18.26 15.08 -13.32
CA ASN A 106 -19.62 15.03 -12.76
C ASN A 106 -19.92 16.14 -11.73
N ILE A 107 -19.00 17.09 -11.51
CA ILE A 107 -19.19 18.26 -10.62
C ILE A 107 -19.44 19.54 -11.44
N SER A 108 -20.10 19.43 -12.59
CA SER A 108 -20.66 20.58 -13.29
C SER A 108 -22.10 20.30 -13.69
N ASN A 109 -23.02 20.73 -12.82
CA ASN A 109 -24.31 21.36 -13.11
C ASN A 109 -25.26 21.12 -11.93
N ASN A 110 -25.10 21.91 -10.87
CA ASN A 110 -26.19 22.40 -10.01
C ASN A 110 -25.70 23.61 -9.23
#